data_AF-A0A517Y2T2-F1
#
_entry.id   AF-A0A517Y2T2-F1
#
_cell.length_a   1.000
_cell.length_b   1.000
_cell.length_c   1.000
_cell.angle_alpha   90.00
_cell.angle_beta   90.00
_cell.angle_gamma   90.00
#
_symmetry.space_group_name_H-M   'P 1'
#
loop_
_entity.id
_entity.type
_entity.pdbx_description
1 polymer ?
#
loop_
_entity_poly.entity_id
_entity_poly.type
_entity_poly.pdbx_seq_one_letter_code
_entity_poly.pdbx_strand_id
1 'polypeptide(L)'
;MSARVVRVGDLGTALTAMSPSGVVELDGRRLDARSDGAPIPAGAAVVVLRGDPTGYVVRAVGPDQPIPQLPDAGAEIVRPEFMRNSAEVRRVEAADEAKLRRRWKVAARWRVVAGVFGGLIGGQILGDALAPPQVVLYRGHAEGGLGLAVGWAVGAALKLAGPLFRWSTLAGHAALASSLGGAAVGYWLAGDPHSFGQSAGAAAAGALVGVVAGWFVATRLELVFGGPEGPE
;
A
#
# COMPACT_ATOMS: atom_id res chain seq x y z
N MET A 1 -29.83 12.76 24.24
CA MET A 1 -29.06 14.03 24.22
C MET A 1 -27.93 13.86 23.22
N SER A 2 -28.02 14.47 22.05
CA SER A 2 -26.94 14.41 21.06
C SER A 2 -25.75 15.20 21.56
N ALA A 3 -24.54 14.63 21.48
CA ALA A 3 -23.33 15.33 21.86
C ALA A 3 -23.15 16.54 20.94
N ARG A 4 -23.23 17.75 21.49
CA ARG A 4 -22.94 18.97 20.74
C ARG A 4 -21.44 19.02 20.50
N VAL A 5 -21.10 19.25 19.23
CA VAL A 5 -19.76 19.44 18.73
C VAL A 5 -19.22 20.78 19.22
N VAL A 6 -18.00 20.81 19.76
CA VAL A 6 -17.30 22.05 20.14
C VAL A 6 -16.74 22.73 18.89
N ARG A 7 -16.98 24.03 18.77
CA ARG A 7 -16.57 24.86 17.63
C ARG A 7 -15.60 25.95 18.06
N VAL A 8 -14.82 26.43 17.11
CA VAL A 8 -14.00 27.64 17.29
C VAL A 8 -14.93 28.82 17.58
N GLY A 9 -14.65 29.56 18.64
CA GLY A 9 -15.49 30.66 19.10
C GLY A 9 -16.53 30.30 20.15
N ASP A 10 -16.68 29.03 20.53
CA ASP A 10 -17.58 28.65 21.61
C ASP A 10 -17.14 29.26 22.95
N LEU A 11 -18.12 29.74 23.71
CA LEU A 11 -17.92 30.34 25.03
C LEU A 11 -18.03 29.28 26.12
N GLY A 12 -17.21 29.42 27.16
CA GLY A 12 -17.21 28.56 28.33
C GLY A 12 -16.78 29.28 29.59
N THR A 13 -16.57 28.49 30.64
CA THR A 13 -16.09 28.99 31.93
C THR A 13 -14.91 28.19 32.43
N ALA A 14 -13.85 28.85 32.88
CA ALA A 14 -12.71 28.17 33.50
C ALA A 14 -13.14 27.64 34.88
N LEU A 15 -13.05 26.33 35.10
CA LEU A 15 -13.37 25.72 36.39
C LEU A 15 -12.19 25.79 37.37
N THR A 16 -10.97 25.77 36.84
CA THR A 16 -9.73 25.91 37.61
C THR A 16 -8.95 27.12 37.10
N ALA A 17 -8.07 27.69 37.93
CA ALA A 17 -7.09 28.64 37.43
C ALA A 17 -6.13 27.93 36.45
N MET A 18 -5.76 28.57 35.34
CA MET A 18 -4.98 27.96 34.26
C MET A 18 -3.70 28.76 33.97
N SER A 19 -2.55 28.09 34.01
CA SER A 19 -1.23 28.65 33.65
C SER A 19 -0.18 27.53 33.41
N PRO A 20 -0.07 26.96 32.19
CA PRO A 20 -0.93 27.17 31.04
C PRO A 20 -2.14 26.23 31.02
N SER A 21 -2.16 25.14 31.78
CA SER A 21 -3.21 24.10 31.68
C SER A 21 -4.26 24.22 32.78
N GLY A 22 -5.48 23.76 32.49
CA GLY A 22 -6.55 23.56 33.47
C GLY A 22 -7.82 22.99 32.85
N VAL A 23 -8.95 23.12 33.55
CA VAL A 23 -10.23 22.56 33.12
C VAL A 23 -11.22 23.67 32.82
N VAL A 24 -11.93 23.55 31.70
CA VAL A 24 -13.02 24.44 31.30
C VAL A 24 -14.34 23.68 31.23
N GLU A 25 -15.43 24.39 31.46
CA GLU A 25 -16.79 23.94 31.19
C GLU A 25 -17.26 24.55 29.87
N LEU A 26 -17.54 23.69 28.89
CA LEU A 26 -18.13 24.08 27.60
C LEU A 26 -19.40 23.25 27.39
N ASP A 27 -20.54 23.90 27.16
CA ASP A 27 -21.84 23.26 27.01
C ASP A 27 -22.15 22.22 28.11
N GLY A 28 -21.82 22.55 29.37
CA GLY A 28 -22.05 21.69 30.53
C GLY A 28 -21.10 20.50 30.67
N ARG A 29 -20.03 20.45 29.88
CA ARG A 29 -19.02 19.37 29.91
C ARG A 29 -17.68 19.89 30.40
N ARG A 30 -17.06 19.13 31.29
CA ARG A 30 -15.69 19.37 31.76
C ARG A 30 -14.70 18.86 30.73
N LEU A 31 -13.84 19.75 30.23
CA LEU A 31 -12.89 19.47 29.17
C LEU A 31 -11.53 20.06 29.54
N ASP A 32 -10.46 19.34 29.23
CA ASP A 32 -9.10 19.83 29.41
C ASP A 32 -8.80 20.94 28.39
N ALA A 33 -8.18 22.00 28.89
CA ALA A 33 -7.83 23.16 28.09
C ALA A 33 -6.50 23.78 28.53
N ARG A 34 -5.96 24.60 27.64
CA ARG A 34 -4.72 25.34 27.79
C ARG A 34 -4.94 26.80 27.45
N SER A 35 -4.39 27.71 28.25
CA SER A 35 -4.43 29.13 27.98
C SER A 35 -3.48 29.51 26.85
N ASP A 36 -3.91 30.48 26.03
CA ASP A 36 -3.10 31.06 24.95
C ASP A 36 -2.09 32.08 25.49
N GLY A 37 -1.16 31.60 26.32
CA GLY A 37 -0.03 32.36 26.85
C GLY A 37 -0.31 33.23 28.08
N ALA A 38 -1.55 33.68 28.30
CA ALA A 38 -1.93 34.45 29.49
C ALA A 38 -2.52 33.57 30.61
N PRO A 39 -2.27 33.86 31.90
CA PRO A 39 -2.94 33.16 32.99
C PRO A 39 -4.43 33.50 33.04
N ILE A 40 -5.27 32.51 33.31
CA ILE A 40 -6.74 32.66 33.38
C ILE A 40 -7.22 32.26 34.77
N PRO A 41 -7.89 33.14 35.53
CA PRO A 41 -8.40 32.80 36.85
C PRO A 41 -9.60 31.84 36.79
N ALA A 42 -9.84 31.09 37.86
CA ALA A 42 -11.03 30.26 37.98
C ALA A 42 -12.30 31.14 37.96
N GLY A 43 -13.34 30.66 37.28
CA GLY A 43 -14.60 31.38 37.06
C GLY A 43 -14.58 32.37 35.90
N ALA A 44 -13.43 32.61 35.26
CA ALA A 44 -13.37 33.51 34.11
C ALA A 44 -14.12 32.94 32.89
N ALA A 45 -14.79 33.82 32.15
CA ALA A 45 -15.33 33.46 30.84
C ALA A 45 -14.18 33.24 29.86
N VAL A 46 -14.29 32.20 29.04
CA VAL A 46 -13.27 31.84 28.05
C VAL A 46 -13.90 31.61 26.68
N VAL A 47 -13.12 31.82 25.63
CA VAL A 47 -13.46 31.47 24.25
C VAL A 47 -12.49 30.43 23.70
N VAL A 48 -13.00 29.45 22.97
CA VAL A 48 -12.18 28.43 22.31
C VAL A 48 -11.56 28.99 21.03
N LEU A 49 -10.23 28.97 20.94
CA LEU A 49 -9.50 29.44 19.76
C LEU A 49 -9.23 28.31 18.76
N ARG A 50 -8.80 27.14 19.25
CA ARG A 50 -8.46 25.97 18.43
C ARG A 50 -8.37 24.69 19.28
N GLY A 51 -8.35 23.54 18.63
CA GLY A 51 -7.94 22.28 19.25
C GLY A 51 -6.43 22.06 19.12
N ASP A 52 -5.84 21.41 20.12
CA ASP A 52 -4.45 20.92 20.16
C ASP A 52 -4.48 19.43 20.60
N PRO A 53 -3.42 18.61 20.42
CA PRO A 53 -3.44 17.20 20.86
C PRO A 53 -3.56 17.00 22.39
N THR A 54 -3.46 18.08 23.16
CA THR A 54 -3.54 18.07 24.63
C THR A 54 -4.85 18.65 25.17
N GLY A 55 -5.73 19.15 24.31
CA GLY A 55 -7.01 19.73 24.69
C GLY A 55 -7.41 20.94 23.85
N TYR A 56 -8.25 21.82 24.42
CA TYR A 56 -8.64 23.07 23.75
C TYR A 56 -7.70 24.21 24.12
N VAL A 57 -7.30 25.02 23.14
CA VAL A 57 -6.61 26.28 23.43
C VAL A 57 -7.67 27.36 23.59
N VAL A 58 -7.66 28.02 24.75
CA VAL A 58 -8.67 29.01 25.14
C VAL A 58 -8.02 30.32 25.55
N ARG A 59 -8.78 31.41 25.44
CA ARG A 59 -8.39 32.74 25.91
C ARG A 59 -9.49 33.32 26.80
N ALA A 60 -9.10 34.06 27.84
CA ALA A 60 -10.06 34.79 28.66
C ALA A 60 -10.80 35.84 27.81
N VAL A 61 -12.08 36.03 28.13
CA VAL A 61 -12.93 37.07 27.55
C VAL A 61 -13.56 37.84 28.69
N GLY A 62 -13.61 39.16 28.55
CA GLY A 62 -14.17 40.06 29.55
C GLY A 62 -14.51 41.42 28.96
N PRO A 63 -15.08 42.34 29.74
CA PRO A 63 -15.41 43.68 29.26
C PRO A 63 -14.18 44.41 28.69
N ASP A 64 -13.00 44.16 29.24
CA ASP A 64 -11.74 44.76 28.81
C ASP A 64 -10.97 43.92 27.77
N GLN A 65 -11.47 42.72 27.45
CA GLN A 65 -10.84 41.77 26.54
C GLN A 65 -11.86 41.32 25.49
N PRO A 66 -12.01 42.08 24.38
CA PRO A 66 -12.97 41.75 23.34
C PRO A 66 -12.65 40.41 22.70
N ILE A 67 -13.70 39.73 22.21
CA ILE A 67 -13.57 38.46 21.52
C ILE A 67 -12.68 38.68 20.28
N PRO A 68 -11.54 37.99 20.16
CA PRO A 68 -10.70 38.11 18.98
C PRO A 68 -11.46 37.65 17.74
N GLN A 69 -11.34 38.39 16.63
CA GLN A 69 -11.87 37.92 15.35
C GLN A 69 -11.05 36.70 14.92
N LEU A 70 -11.67 35.52 15.00
CA LEU A 70 -11.06 34.25 14.60
C LEU A 70 -11.38 33.99 13.12
N PRO A 71 -10.38 33.68 12.28
CA PRO A 71 -10.61 33.41 10.85
C PRO A 71 -11.53 32.21 10.62
N ASP A 72 -11.54 31.26 11.56
CA ASP A 72 -12.31 30.01 11.48
C ASP A 72 -13.48 29.96 12.46
N ALA A 73 -14.05 31.11 12.84
CA ALA A 73 -15.17 31.15 13.79
C ALA A 73 -16.35 30.27 13.32
N GLY A 74 -16.79 29.35 14.17
CA GLY A 74 -17.84 28.39 13.89
C GLY A 74 -17.38 27.07 13.24
N ALA A 75 -16.10 26.95 12.88
CA ALA A 75 -15.53 25.69 12.41
C ALA A 75 -15.57 24.64 13.53
N GLU A 76 -15.99 23.43 13.19
CA GLU A 76 -15.98 22.29 14.10
C GLU A 76 -14.54 21.92 14.45
N ILE A 77 -14.23 21.90 15.74
CA ILE A 77 -12.93 21.44 16.23
C ILE A 77 -13.01 19.93 16.29
N VAL A 78 -12.64 19.29 15.17
CA VAL A 78 -12.38 17.86 15.14
C VAL A 78 -11.14 17.61 15.98
N ARG A 79 -11.34 17.23 17.24
CA ARG A 79 -10.22 16.83 18.11
C ARG A 79 -9.53 15.64 17.44
N PRO A 80 -8.21 15.71 17.18
CA PRO A 80 -7.44 14.53 16.86
C PRO A 80 -7.42 13.54 18.04
N GLU A 81 -7.92 13.88 19.23
CA GLU A 81 -8.06 12.94 20.36
C GLU A 81 -9.26 11.98 20.21
N PHE A 82 -10.15 12.20 19.24
CA PHE A 82 -11.00 11.12 18.70
C PHE A 82 -10.22 10.21 17.73
N MET A 83 -8.89 10.38 17.59
CA MET A 83 -8.00 9.30 17.18
C MET A 83 -8.12 8.21 18.25
N ARG A 84 -8.89 7.18 17.88
CA ARG A 84 -8.85 5.79 18.34
C ARG A 84 -7.94 5.57 19.55
N ASN A 85 -8.53 5.08 20.63
CA ASN A 85 -7.81 4.48 21.76
C ASN A 85 -6.58 3.74 21.22
N SER A 86 -5.39 3.93 21.78
CA SER A 86 -4.18 3.24 21.32
C SER A 86 -4.38 1.72 21.18
N ALA A 87 -5.27 1.13 22.00
CA ALA A 87 -5.72 -0.25 21.86
C ALA A 87 -6.55 -0.53 20.58
N GLU A 88 -7.39 0.41 20.17
CA GLU A 88 -8.15 0.36 18.92
C GLU A 88 -7.26 0.60 17.70
N VAL A 89 -6.29 1.54 17.74
CA VAL A 89 -5.27 1.67 16.70
C VAL A 89 -4.51 0.37 16.53
N ARG A 90 -4.00 -0.22 17.63
CA ARG A 90 -3.32 -1.52 17.60
C ARG A 90 -4.20 -2.66 17.09
N ARG A 91 -5.51 -2.64 17.37
CA ARG A 91 -6.45 -3.65 16.85
C ARG A 91 -6.66 -3.50 15.34
N VAL A 92 -6.76 -2.27 14.84
CA VAL A 92 -6.89 -2.00 13.41
C VAL A 92 -5.60 -2.36 12.68
N GLU A 93 -4.44 -1.92 13.19
CA GLU A 93 -3.13 -2.29 12.63
C GLU A 93 -2.92 -3.80 12.62
N ALA A 94 -3.24 -4.50 13.71
CA ALA A 94 -3.15 -5.96 13.76
C ALA A 94 -4.11 -6.65 12.79
N ALA A 95 -5.31 -6.11 12.60
CA ALA A 95 -6.28 -6.63 11.63
C ALA A 95 -5.78 -6.43 10.18
N ASP A 96 -5.17 -5.29 9.89
CA ASP A 96 -4.63 -4.98 8.57
C ASP A 96 -3.34 -5.77 8.29
N GLU A 97 -2.47 -5.97 9.29
CA GLU A 97 -1.33 -6.88 9.19
C GLU A 97 -1.78 -8.33 8.94
N ALA A 98 -2.85 -8.78 9.60
CA ALA A 98 -3.43 -10.11 9.38
C ALA A 98 -4.00 -10.26 7.96
N LYS A 99 -4.66 -9.22 7.42
CA LYS A 99 -5.13 -9.20 6.03
C LYS A 99 -3.96 -9.24 5.04
N LEU A 100 -2.90 -8.45 5.28
CA LEU A 100 -1.67 -8.44 4.48
C LEU A 100 -1.00 -9.82 4.49
N ARG A 101 -0.86 -10.46 5.66
CA ARG A 101 -0.30 -11.82 5.77
C ARG A 101 -1.13 -12.87 5.04
N ARG A 102 -2.47 -12.78 5.08
CA ARG A 102 -3.36 -13.67 4.29
C ARG A 102 -3.16 -13.47 2.80
N ARG A 103 -3.12 -12.22 2.32
CA ARG A 103 -2.84 -11.90 0.90
C ARG A 103 -1.47 -12.41 0.47
N TRP A 104 -0.45 -12.24 1.31
CA TRP A 104 0.90 -12.76 1.05
C TRP A 104 0.97 -14.29 0.98
N LYS A 105 0.25 -15.02 1.83
CA LYS A 105 0.18 -16.49 1.75
C LYS A 105 -0.48 -16.97 0.46
N VAL A 106 -1.54 -16.30 0.01
CA VAL A 106 -2.20 -16.61 -1.26
C VAL A 106 -1.26 -16.30 -2.43
N ALA A 107 -0.60 -15.14 -2.43
CA ALA A 107 0.40 -14.79 -3.45
C ALA A 107 1.59 -15.77 -3.49
N ALA A 108 2.06 -16.23 -2.32
CA ALA A 108 3.14 -17.21 -2.23
C ALA A 108 2.75 -18.57 -2.85
N ARG A 109 1.50 -19.01 -2.69
CA ARG A 109 1.00 -20.23 -3.35
C ARG A 109 1.00 -20.10 -4.87
N TRP A 110 0.54 -18.96 -5.39
CA TRP A 110 0.54 -18.70 -6.84
C TRP A 110 1.94 -18.61 -7.44
N ARG A 111 2.94 -18.12 -6.69
CA ARG A 111 4.35 -18.15 -7.13
C ARG A 111 4.90 -19.56 -7.31
N VAL A 112 4.55 -20.49 -6.43
CA VAL A 112 4.95 -21.91 -6.58
C VAL A 112 4.29 -22.52 -7.81
N VAL A 113 2.99 -22.26 -8.03
CA VAL A 113 2.27 -22.76 -9.22
C VAL A 113 2.87 -22.20 -10.51
N ALA A 114 3.14 -20.89 -10.57
CA ALA A 114 3.77 -20.26 -11.72
C ALA A 114 5.20 -20.79 -11.98
N GLY A 115 5.98 -21.04 -10.91
CA GLY A 115 7.30 -21.65 -11.03
C GLY A 115 7.26 -23.08 -11.58
N VAL A 116 6.31 -23.90 -11.12
CA VAL A 116 6.09 -25.26 -11.64
C VAL A 116 5.67 -25.23 -13.12
N PHE A 117 4.73 -24.36 -13.48
CA PHE A 117 4.30 -24.22 -14.89
C PHE A 117 5.42 -23.72 -15.80
N GLY A 118 6.18 -22.70 -15.36
CA GLY A 118 7.33 -22.19 -16.10
C GLY A 118 8.43 -23.25 -16.27
N GLY A 119 8.68 -24.06 -15.24
CA GLY A 119 9.61 -25.19 -15.31
C GLY A 119 9.17 -26.29 -16.28
N LEU A 120 7.87 -26.63 -16.29
CA LEU A 120 7.32 -27.63 -17.22
C LEU A 120 7.41 -27.18 -18.68
N ILE A 121 6.97 -25.94 -18.97
CA ILE A 121 7.00 -25.39 -20.33
C ILE A 121 8.44 -25.19 -20.81
N GLY A 122 9.30 -24.61 -19.96
CA GLY A 122 10.72 -24.40 -20.27
C GLY A 122 11.48 -25.71 -20.46
N GLY A 123 11.20 -26.74 -19.66
CA GLY A 123 11.79 -28.06 -19.81
C GLY A 123 11.39 -28.75 -21.12
N GLN A 124 10.13 -28.59 -21.55
CA GLN A 124 9.63 -29.21 -22.78
C GLN A 124 10.22 -28.58 -24.04
N ILE A 125 10.24 -27.25 -24.13
CA ILE A 125 10.82 -26.51 -25.27
C ILE A 125 12.32 -26.79 -25.40
N LEU A 126 13.05 -26.85 -24.28
CA LEU A 126 14.48 -27.11 -24.28
C LEU A 126 14.79 -28.57 -24.64
N GLY A 127 13.94 -29.52 -24.23
CA GLY A 127 14.06 -30.93 -24.59
C GLY A 127 13.87 -31.19 -26.07
N ASP A 128 12.90 -30.51 -26.70
CA ASP A 128 12.69 -30.60 -28.14
C ASP A 128 13.83 -29.94 -28.94
N ALA A 129 14.44 -28.87 -28.41
CA ALA A 129 15.51 -28.13 -29.05
C ALA A 129 16.89 -28.83 -29.01
N LEU A 130 17.13 -29.72 -28.04
CA LEU A 130 18.45 -30.32 -27.85
C LEU A 130 18.56 -31.77 -28.35
N ALA A 131 17.46 -32.44 -28.70
CA ALA A 131 17.48 -33.87 -29.02
C ALA A 131 18.07 -34.23 -30.40
N PRO A 132 19.16 -35.03 -30.48
CA PRO A 132 19.36 -35.97 -31.58
C PRO A 132 18.42 -37.19 -31.42
N PRO A 133 17.95 -37.80 -32.53
CA PRO A 133 16.73 -38.63 -32.57
C PRO A 133 16.72 -39.95 -31.77
N GLN A 134 17.72 -40.28 -30.95
CA GLN A 134 17.89 -41.66 -30.46
C GLN A 134 18.15 -41.87 -28.95
N VAL A 135 18.11 -40.86 -28.08
CA VAL A 135 18.34 -41.09 -26.62
C VAL A 135 17.33 -40.31 -25.77
N VAL A 136 16.27 -40.99 -25.31
CA VAL A 136 15.03 -40.36 -24.79
C VAL A 136 14.88 -40.38 -23.26
N LEU A 137 15.61 -41.19 -22.49
CA LEU A 137 15.23 -41.46 -21.09
C LEU A 137 16.00 -40.75 -19.96
N TYR A 138 17.22 -40.24 -20.18
CA TYR A 138 17.99 -39.51 -19.13
C TYR A 138 17.93 -37.98 -19.23
N ARG A 139 17.20 -37.47 -20.22
CA ARG A 139 17.32 -36.09 -20.71
C ARG A 139 16.41 -35.09 -20.00
N GLY A 140 15.18 -35.50 -19.71
CA GLY A 140 14.15 -34.61 -19.15
C GLY A 140 14.46 -34.02 -17.78
N HIS A 141 15.37 -34.63 -17.00
CA HIS A 141 15.72 -34.13 -15.68
C HIS A 141 16.73 -32.97 -15.70
N ALA A 142 17.70 -32.98 -16.61
CA ALA A 142 18.65 -31.88 -16.76
C ALA A 142 17.99 -30.66 -17.41
N GLU A 143 17.06 -30.91 -18.34
CA GLU A 143 16.34 -29.88 -19.11
C GLU A 143 15.29 -29.14 -18.27
N GLY A 144 14.52 -29.89 -17.47
CA GLY A 144 13.65 -29.30 -16.45
C GLY A 144 14.44 -28.48 -15.42
N GLY A 145 15.65 -28.94 -15.06
CA GLY A 145 16.54 -28.21 -14.16
C GLY A 145 16.98 -26.84 -14.69
N LEU A 146 17.33 -26.75 -15.97
CA LEU A 146 17.81 -25.50 -16.58
C LEU A 146 16.67 -24.50 -16.84
N GLY A 147 15.50 -24.97 -17.27
CA GLY A 147 14.30 -24.15 -17.38
C GLY A 147 13.86 -23.57 -16.02
N LEU A 148 13.89 -24.39 -14.97
CA LEU A 148 13.65 -23.93 -13.60
C LEU A 148 14.71 -22.92 -13.13
N ALA A 149 15.98 -23.13 -13.47
CA ALA A 149 17.06 -22.21 -13.10
C ALA A 149 16.92 -20.84 -13.77
N VAL A 150 16.59 -20.79 -15.06
CA VAL A 150 16.35 -19.52 -15.79
C VAL A 150 15.09 -18.83 -15.28
N GLY A 151 13.99 -19.55 -15.12
CA GLY A 151 12.76 -19.00 -14.54
C GLY A 151 12.98 -18.46 -13.11
N TRP A 152 13.77 -19.17 -12.30
CA TRP A 152 14.15 -18.73 -10.97
C TRP A 152 15.04 -17.48 -11.01
N ALA A 153 16.04 -17.43 -11.90
CA ALA A 153 16.93 -16.28 -12.05
C ALA A 153 16.18 -15.02 -12.51
N VAL A 154 15.26 -15.14 -13.47
CA VAL A 154 14.39 -14.03 -13.92
C VAL A 154 13.47 -13.60 -12.78
N GLY A 155 12.83 -14.53 -12.08
CA GLY A 155 12.00 -14.22 -10.92
C GLY A 155 12.76 -13.53 -9.79
N ALA A 156 14.01 -13.94 -9.54
CA ALA A 156 14.91 -13.33 -8.56
C ALA A 156 15.34 -11.92 -8.99
N ALA A 157 15.71 -11.74 -10.26
CA ALA A 157 16.07 -10.43 -10.82
C ALA A 157 14.90 -9.44 -10.75
N LEU A 158 13.69 -9.88 -11.10
CA LEU A 158 12.48 -9.05 -10.98
C LEU A 158 12.16 -8.72 -9.52
N LYS A 159 12.41 -9.63 -8.57
CA LYS A 159 12.24 -9.35 -7.14
C LYS A 159 13.24 -8.33 -6.62
N LEU A 160 14.51 -8.42 -7.04
CA LEU A 160 15.56 -7.45 -6.69
C LEU A 160 15.30 -6.08 -7.32
N ALA A 161 14.75 -6.05 -8.53
CA ALA A 161 14.41 -4.82 -9.25
C ALA A 161 13.04 -4.23 -8.83
N GLY A 162 12.18 -4.99 -8.16
CA GLY A 162 10.85 -4.56 -7.73
C GLY A 162 10.79 -3.19 -7.01
N PRO A 163 11.74 -2.84 -6.12
CA PRO A 163 11.80 -1.52 -5.51
C PRO A 163 12.05 -0.38 -6.51
N LEU A 164 12.80 -0.63 -7.58
CA LEU A 164 13.12 0.37 -8.61
C LEU A 164 11.92 0.66 -9.51
N PHE A 165 11.07 -0.35 -9.75
CA PHE A 165 9.99 -0.23 -10.71
C PHE A 165 8.61 0.02 -10.09
N ARG A 166 8.48 0.04 -8.76
CA ARG A 166 7.18 0.16 -8.04
C ARG A 166 6.11 -0.77 -8.62
N TRP A 167 6.49 -1.98 -9.01
CA TRP A 167 5.53 -2.91 -9.59
C TRP A 167 4.58 -3.41 -8.53
N SER A 168 3.30 -3.39 -8.88
CA SER A 168 2.33 -4.18 -8.16
C SER A 168 2.63 -5.67 -8.29
N THR A 169 2.12 -6.43 -7.33
CA THR A 169 2.24 -7.89 -7.38
C THR A 169 1.54 -8.44 -8.62
N LEU A 170 0.43 -7.84 -9.07
CA LEU A 170 -0.28 -8.26 -10.28
C LEU A 170 0.57 -8.05 -11.55
N ALA A 171 1.21 -6.88 -11.68
CA ALA A 171 2.07 -6.58 -12.82
C ALA A 171 3.27 -7.52 -12.92
N GLY A 172 3.89 -7.87 -11.80
CA GLY A 172 4.96 -8.86 -11.77
C GLY A 172 4.53 -10.25 -12.27
N HIS A 173 3.35 -10.73 -11.89
CA HIS A 173 2.85 -12.03 -12.34
C HIS A 173 2.39 -12.01 -13.80
N ALA A 174 1.73 -10.93 -14.24
CA ALA A 174 1.31 -10.78 -15.63
C ALA A 174 2.51 -10.70 -16.58
N ALA A 175 3.55 -9.95 -16.21
CA ALA A 175 4.80 -9.88 -16.96
C ALA A 175 5.49 -11.25 -17.06
N LEU A 176 5.53 -12.01 -15.97
CA LEU A 176 6.14 -13.34 -15.94
C LEU A 176 5.33 -14.39 -16.73
N ALA A 177 4.01 -14.37 -16.64
CA ALA A 177 3.16 -15.28 -17.41
C ALA A 177 3.24 -14.94 -18.91
N SER A 178 3.21 -13.66 -19.25
CA SER A 178 3.27 -13.20 -20.63
C SER A 178 4.65 -13.45 -21.24
N SER A 179 5.74 -13.36 -20.47
CA SER A 179 7.08 -13.71 -20.94
C SER A 179 7.23 -15.19 -21.27
N LEU A 180 6.66 -16.07 -20.45
CA LEU A 180 6.64 -17.51 -20.75
C LEU A 180 5.82 -17.80 -22.02
N GLY A 181 4.65 -17.17 -22.16
CA GLY A 181 3.82 -17.30 -23.37
C GLY A 181 4.51 -16.75 -24.62
N GLY A 182 5.13 -15.58 -24.52
CA GLY A 182 5.89 -14.97 -25.60
C GLY A 182 7.11 -15.81 -26.00
N ALA A 183 7.82 -16.40 -25.04
CA ALA A 183 8.93 -17.31 -25.31
C ALA A 183 8.49 -18.54 -26.10
N ALA A 184 7.35 -19.13 -25.72
CA ALA A 184 6.77 -20.26 -26.42
C ALA A 184 6.35 -19.90 -27.86
N VAL A 185 5.72 -18.73 -28.06
CA VAL A 185 5.33 -18.24 -29.39
C VAL A 185 6.56 -17.94 -30.25
N GLY A 186 7.57 -17.28 -29.69
CA GLY A 186 8.82 -16.99 -30.39
C GLY A 186 9.55 -18.25 -30.84
N TYR A 187 9.60 -19.27 -29.97
CA TYR A 187 10.13 -20.58 -30.32
C TYR A 187 9.35 -21.25 -31.47
N TRP A 188 8.02 -21.21 -31.41
CA TRP A 188 7.16 -21.82 -32.44
C TRP A 188 7.26 -21.11 -33.79
N LEU A 189 7.39 -19.77 -33.79
CA LEU A 189 7.50 -18.95 -34.99
C LEU A 189 8.86 -19.05 -35.69
N ALA A 190 9.90 -19.55 -35.01
CA ALA A 190 11.22 -19.73 -35.62
C ALA A 190 11.21 -20.76 -36.76
N GLY A 191 10.18 -21.62 -36.85
CA GLY A 191 9.84 -22.42 -38.03
C GLY A 191 10.78 -23.59 -38.35
N ASP A 192 12.07 -23.47 -38.03
CA ASP A 192 13.08 -24.49 -38.29
C ASP A 192 13.85 -24.84 -37.00
N PRO A 193 13.65 -26.03 -36.41
CA PRO A 193 14.26 -26.43 -35.15
C PRO A 193 15.78 -26.68 -35.24
N HIS A 194 16.35 -26.69 -36.45
CA HIS A 194 17.75 -27.11 -36.66
C HIS A 194 18.81 -26.04 -36.41
N SER A 195 18.42 -24.76 -36.31
CA SER A 195 19.34 -23.67 -35.97
C SER A 195 19.09 -23.20 -34.52
N PHE A 196 19.73 -23.87 -33.55
CA PHE A 196 19.64 -23.55 -32.12
C PHE A 196 19.78 -22.05 -31.80
N GLY A 197 20.63 -21.32 -32.54
CA GLY A 197 20.80 -19.88 -32.37
C GLY A 197 19.57 -19.04 -32.75
N GLN A 198 18.79 -19.46 -33.77
CA GLN A 198 17.60 -18.74 -34.21
C GLN A 198 16.40 -19.01 -33.31
N SER A 199 16.22 -20.26 -32.85
CA SER A 199 15.14 -20.63 -31.93
C SER A 199 15.36 -20.04 -30.53
N ALA A 200 16.59 -20.03 -30.02
CA ALA A 200 16.92 -19.37 -28.75
C ALA A 200 16.75 -17.85 -28.83
N GLY A 201 17.19 -17.23 -29.93
CA GLY A 201 17.00 -15.79 -30.16
C GLY A 201 15.53 -15.39 -30.26
N ALA A 202 14.72 -16.18 -30.98
CA ALA A 202 13.29 -15.93 -31.13
C ALA A 202 12.53 -16.16 -29.81
N ALA A 203 12.88 -17.17 -29.02
CA ALA A 203 12.32 -17.39 -27.69
C ALA A 203 12.68 -16.26 -26.72
N ALA A 204 13.93 -15.78 -26.72
CA ALA A 204 14.33 -14.64 -25.90
C ALA A 204 13.61 -13.34 -26.31
N ALA A 205 13.49 -13.07 -27.60
CA ALA A 205 12.74 -11.93 -28.12
C ALA A 205 11.26 -12.01 -27.74
N GLY A 206 10.65 -13.19 -27.91
CA GLY A 206 9.29 -13.47 -27.48
C GLY A 206 9.08 -13.26 -25.98
N ALA A 207 10.02 -13.71 -25.15
CA ALA A 207 9.98 -13.50 -23.71
C ALA A 207 9.98 -12.02 -23.33
N LEU A 208 10.83 -11.22 -23.97
CA LEU A 208 10.90 -9.78 -23.75
C LEU A 208 9.61 -9.07 -24.17
N VAL A 209 9.07 -9.40 -25.34
CA VAL A 209 7.77 -8.88 -25.81
C VAL A 209 6.67 -9.25 -24.82
N GLY A 210 6.68 -10.48 -24.32
CA GLY A 210 5.78 -10.96 -23.29
C GLY A 210 5.88 -10.17 -21.98
N VAL A 211 7.08 -9.94 -21.43
CA VAL A 211 7.29 -9.11 -20.24
C VAL A 211 6.65 -7.73 -20.43
N VAL A 212 6.95 -7.08 -21.55
CA VAL A 212 6.46 -5.71 -21.85
C VAL A 212 4.94 -5.69 -22.00
N ALA A 213 4.37 -6.64 -22.73
CA ALA A 213 2.92 -6.74 -22.93
C ALA A 213 2.18 -7.03 -21.61
N GLY A 214 2.68 -7.98 -20.82
CA GLY A 214 2.11 -8.32 -19.52
C GLY A 214 2.19 -7.17 -18.52
N TRP A 215 3.30 -6.44 -18.51
CA TRP A 215 3.45 -5.22 -17.72
C TRP A 215 2.47 -4.13 -18.15
N PHE A 216 2.34 -3.89 -19.45
CA PHE A 216 1.43 -2.88 -20.00
C PHE A 216 -0.04 -3.19 -19.68
N VAL A 217 -0.46 -4.45 -19.86
CA VAL A 217 -1.83 -4.88 -19.55
C VAL A 217 -2.11 -4.73 -18.06
N ALA A 218 -1.19 -5.18 -17.19
CA ALA A 218 -1.40 -5.09 -15.76
C ALA A 218 -1.43 -3.66 -15.24
N THR A 219 -0.55 -2.78 -15.72
CA THR A 219 -0.59 -1.36 -15.34
C THR A 219 -1.88 -0.66 -15.79
N ARG A 220 -2.43 -1.04 -16.95
CA ARG A 220 -3.75 -0.56 -17.40
C ARG A 220 -4.90 -1.12 -16.58
N LEU A 221 -4.86 -2.40 -16.22
CA LEU A 221 -5.86 -2.99 -15.32
C LEU A 221 -5.84 -2.31 -13.95
N GLU A 222 -4.67 -1.97 -13.42
CA GLU A 222 -4.58 -1.25 -12.15
C GLU A 222 -5.11 0.18 -12.21
N LEU A 223 -4.92 0.87 -13.32
CA LEU A 223 -5.55 2.17 -13.54
C LEU A 223 -7.08 2.07 -13.59
N VAL A 224 -7.63 0.97 -14.13
CA VAL A 224 -9.08 0.78 -14.29
C VAL A 224 -9.74 0.26 -13.01
N PHE A 225 -9.08 -0.63 -12.27
CA PHE A 225 -9.63 -1.27 -11.08
C PHE A 225 -9.24 -0.58 -9.75
N GLY A 226 -8.48 0.52 -9.84
CA GLY A 226 -7.83 1.13 -8.69
C GLY A 226 -6.64 0.27 -8.27
N GLY A 227 -5.44 0.83 -8.32
CA GLY A 227 -4.23 0.14 -7.87
C GLY A 227 -4.37 -0.35 -6.42
N PRO A 228 -3.40 -1.11 -5.90
CA PRO A 228 -3.47 -1.66 -4.54
C PRO A 228 -3.68 -0.62 -3.42
N GLU A 229 -3.55 0.66 -3.73
CA GLU A 229 -3.80 1.79 -2.83
C GLU A 229 -5.25 2.33 -2.87
N GLY A 230 -6.06 1.98 -3.88
CA GLY A 230 -7.44 2.47 -4.03
C GLY A 230 -7.53 4.00 -4.24
N PRO A 231 -8.68 4.53 -4.70
CA PRO A 231 -8.92 5.96 -4.62
C PRO A 231 -9.09 6.34 -3.14
N GLU A 232 -8.23 7.22 -2.63
CA GLU A 232 -8.49 7.98 -1.41
C GLU A 232 -9.72 8.88 -1.56
#